data_AF-A0A1X7L0F0-F1
#
_entry.id   AF-A0A1X7L0F0-F1
#
_cell.length_a   1.000
_cell.length_b   1.000
_cell.length_c   1.000
_cell.angle_alpha   90.00
_cell.angle_beta   90.00
_cell.angle_gamma   90.00
#
_symmetry.space_group_name_H-M   'P 1'
#
loop_
_entity.id
_entity.type
_entity.pdbx_description
1 polymer ?
#
loop_
_entity_poly.entity_id
_entity_poly.type
_entity_poly.pdbx_seq_one_letter_code
_entity_poly.pdbx_strand_id
1 'polypeptide(L)'
;MNIIHSIPENIFESIGIAAGLSACLVIALQVYKEYRYKGPSSLSNGFIFGWVFIYLFWCFYGIRFNTIALWLTNAVAVVLQLALCFIVVRKRKLYTSKT
;
A
#
# COMPACT_ATOMS: atom_id res chain seq x y z
N MET A 1 34.23 -1.59 -4.64
CA MET A 1 33.37 -1.47 -5.84
C MET A 1 31.92 -1.52 -5.39
N ASN A 2 31.15 -0.46 -5.64
CA ASN A 2 29.73 -0.40 -5.29
C ASN A 2 28.92 -1.27 -6.27
N ILE A 3 28.58 -2.49 -5.85
CA ILE A 3 27.82 -3.49 -6.64
C ILE A 3 26.48 -2.90 -7.13
N ILE A 4 25.90 -1.95 -6.40
CA ILE A 4 24.64 -1.29 -6.76
C ILE A 4 24.79 -0.44 -8.02
N HIS A 5 25.91 0.26 -8.20
CA HIS A 5 26.13 1.11 -9.39
C HIS A 5 26.54 0.31 -10.64
N SER A 6 26.92 -0.96 -10.49
CA SER A 6 27.18 -1.83 -11.64
C SER A 6 25.90 -2.40 -12.27
N ILE A 7 24.73 -2.24 -11.63
CA ILE A 7 23.45 -2.71 -12.17
C ILE A 7 22.89 -1.63 -13.10
N PRO A 8 22.51 -1.96 -14.35
CA PRO A 8 21.83 -1.03 -15.24
C PRO A 8 20.55 -0.46 -14.62
N GLU A 9 20.33 0.85 -14.78
CA GLU A 9 19.21 1.58 -14.19
C GLU A 9 17.85 0.96 -14.54
N ASN A 10 17.66 0.56 -15.80
CA ASN A 10 16.43 -0.08 -16.27
C ASN A 10 16.16 -1.43 -15.59
N ILE A 11 17.21 -2.20 -15.29
CA ILE A 11 17.09 -3.47 -14.56
C ILE A 11 16.73 -3.18 -13.10
N PHE A 12 17.38 -2.20 -12.48
CA PHE A 12 17.10 -1.82 -11.11
C PHE A 12 15.67 -1.29 -10.93
N GLU A 13 15.19 -0.45 -11.86
CA GLU A 13 13.80 0.01 -11.92
C GLU A 13 12.82 -1.17 -12.09
N SER A 14 13.13 -2.12 -12.97
CA SER A 14 12.28 -3.30 -13.18
C SER A 14 12.17 -4.17 -11.91
N ILE A 15 13.29 -4.35 -11.20
CA ILE A 15 13.32 -5.04 -9.89
C ILE A 15 12.50 -4.26 -8.86
N GLY A 16 12.64 -2.94 -8.83
CA GLY A 16 11.87 -2.05 -7.95
C GLY A 16 10.36 -2.17 -8.20
N ILE A 17 9.93 -2.19 -9.47
CA ILE A 17 8.53 -2.42 -9.85
C ILE A 17 8.06 -3.79 -9.34
N ALA A 18 8.82 -4.86 -9.62
CA ALA A 18 8.44 -6.21 -9.21
C ALA A 18 8.31 -6.33 -7.68
N ALA A 19 9.26 -5.77 -6.93
CA ALA A 19 9.23 -5.74 -5.47
C ALA A 19 8.05 -4.92 -4.94
N GLY A 20 7.82 -3.72 -5.48
CA GLY A 20 6.70 -2.86 -5.06
C GLY A 20 5.33 -3.46 -5.39
N LEU A 21 5.17 -4.12 -6.54
CA LEU A 21 3.95 -4.86 -6.87
C LEU A 21 3.74 -6.07 -5.96
N SER A 22 4.83 -6.74 -5.55
CA SER A 22 4.76 -7.84 -4.56
C SER A 22 4.29 -7.32 -3.20
N ALA A 23 4.75 -6.15 -2.77
CA ALA A 23 4.23 -5.48 -1.57
C ALA A 23 2.74 -5.11 -1.73
N CYS A 24 2.32 -4.62 -2.90
CA CYS A 24 0.91 -4.35 -3.21
C CYS A 24 0.06 -5.63 -3.09
N LEU A 25 0.56 -6.78 -3.53
CA LEU A 25 -0.13 -8.07 -3.36
C LEU A 25 -0.36 -8.39 -1.88
N VAL A 26 0.60 -8.10 -0.98
CA VAL A 26 0.41 -8.29 0.46
C VAL A 26 -0.71 -7.39 1.00
N ILE A 27 -0.78 -6.13 0.55
CA ILE A 27 -1.88 -5.21 0.93
C ILE A 27 -3.21 -5.75 0.41
N ALA A 28 -3.26 -6.23 -0.84
CA ALA A 28 -4.47 -6.84 -1.42
C ALA A 28 -4.94 -8.07 -0.62
N LEU A 29 -4.01 -8.92 -0.16
CA LEU A 29 -4.33 -10.03 0.72
C LEU A 29 -4.87 -9.55 2.08
N GLN A 30 -4.34 -8.46 2.63
CA GLN A 30 -4.87 -7.85 3.86
C GLN A 30 -6.30 -7.33 3.65
N VAL A 31 -6.56 -6.64 2.53
CA VAL A 31 -7.90 -6.20 2.12
C VAL A 31 -8.86 -7.39 2.04
N TYR A 32 -8.45 -8.47 1.38
CA TYR A 32 -9.26 -9.68 1.24
C TYR A 32 -9.56 -10.34 2.59
N LYS A 33 -8.54 -10.50 3.45
CA LYS A 33 -8.69 -11.09 4.79
C LYS A 33 -9.62 -10.25 5.65
N GLU A 34 -9.43 -8.93 5.66
CA GLU A 34 -10.28 -8.02 6.39
C GLU A 34 -11.72 -8.08 5.84
N TYR A 35 -11.92 -8.06 4.52
CA TYR A 35 -13.26 -8.19 3.93
C TYR A 35 -13.99 -9.47 4.34
N ARG A 36 -13.29 -10.62 4.35
CA ARG A 36 -13.87 -11.93 4.68
C ARG A 36 -14.09 -12.16 6.18
N TYR A 37 -13.33 -11.48 7.04
CA TYR A 37 -13.40 -11.67 8.48
C TYR A 37 -14.75 -11.19 9.05
N LYS A 38 -15.47 -12.04 9.78
CA LYS A 38 -16.83 -11.79 10.31
C LYS A 38 -16.86 -11.18 11.72
N GLY A 39 -15.85 -10.41 12.10
CA GLY A 39 -15.75 -9.74 13.40
C GLY A 39 -15.35 -8.26 13.29
N PRO A 40 -15.23 -7.56 14.44
CA PRO A 40 -14.72 -6.20 14.50
C PRO A 40 -13.26 -6.16 14.02
N SER A 41 -12.90 -5.15 13.25
CA SER A 41 -11.52 -5.02 12.78
C SER A 41 -10.58 -4.73 13.96
N SER A 42 -9.45 -5.45 14.02
CA SER A 42 -8.38 -5.23 15.00
C SER A 42 -7.34 -4.19 14.55
N LEU A 43 -7.43 -3.70 13.31
CA LEU A 43 -6.48 -2.73 12.78
C LEU A 43 -6.65 -1.37 13.47
N SER A 44 -5.55 -0.64 13.67
CA SER A 44 -5.58 0.70 14.28
C SER A 44 -5.88 1.80 13.26
N ASN A 45 -6.39 2.94 13.72
CA ASN A 45 -6.57 4.14 12.87
C ASN A 45 -5.24 4.64 12.30
N GLY A 46 -4.20 4.68 13.14
CA GLY A 46 -2.86 5.10 12.72
C GLY A 46 -2.32 4.23 11.59
N PHE A 47 -2.53 2.90 11.67
CA PHE A 47 -2.13 2.00 10.59
C PHE A 47 -2.91 2.30 9.30
N ILE A 48 -4.25 2.28 9.34
CA ILE A 48 -5.02 2.37 8.10
C ILE A 48 -4.83 3.72 7.41
N PHE A 49 -4.87 4.83 8.14
CA PHE A 49 -4.76 6.17 7.56
C PHE A 49 -3.31 6.62 7.37
N GLY A 50 -2.41 6.30 8.29
CA GLY A 50 -1.01 6.70 8.20
C GLY A 50 -0.33 6.18 6.94
N TRP A 51 -0.57 4.92 6.59
CA TRP A 51 -0.04 4.34 5.35
C TRP A 51 -0.58 4.99 4.08
N VAL A 52 -1.82 5.50 4.08
CA VAL A 52 -2.34 6.27 2.93
C VAL A 52 -1.46 7.50 2.66
N PHE A 53 -1.14 8.26 3.70
CA PHE A 53 -0.30 9.46 3.56
C PHE A 53 1.12 9.12 3.12
N ILE A 54 1.70 8.03 3.65
CA ILE A 54 3.03 7.57 3.25
C ILE A 54 3.05 7.17 1.78
N TYR A 55 2.08 6.38 1.31
CA TYR A 55 2.02 5.97 -0.10
C TYR A 55 1.72 7.16 -1.02
N LEU A 56 0.88 8.11 -0.61
CA LEU A 56 0.66 9.35 -1.37
C LEU A 56 1.95 10.17 -1.50
N PHE A 57 2.68 10.34 -0.40
CA PHE A 57 3.95 11.06 -0.41
C PHE A 57 4.94 10.40 -1.37
N TRP A 58 5.14 9.09 -1.29
CA TRP A 58 6.06 8.38 -2.18
C TRP A 58 5.60 8.33 -3.63
N CYS A 59 4.29 8.33 -3.87
CA CYS A 59 3.74 8.48 -5.21
C CYS A 59 4.17 9.82 -5.83
N PHE A 60 3.92 10.94 -5.12
CA PHE A 60 4.32 12.26 -5.60
C PHE A 60 5.83 12.44 -5.66
N TYR A 61 6.57 11.86 -4.72
CA TYR A 61 8.02 11.85 -4.76
C TYR A 61 8.54 11.16 -6.04
N GLY A 62 8.01 9.98 -6.37
CA GLY A 62 8.40 9.27 -7.59
C GLY A 62 8.08 10.06 -8.86
N ILE A 63 6.94 10.76 -8.90
CA ILE A 63 6.60 11.66 -10.02
C ILE A 63 7.62 12.80 -10.10
N ARG A 64 7.95 13.44 -8.97
CA ARG A 64 8.89 14.58 -8.91
C ARG A 64 10.29 14.23 -9.39
N PHE A 65 10.74 12.99 -9.19
CA PHE A 65 12.08 12.52 -9.53
C PHE A 65 12.10 11.52 -10.70
N ASN A 66 11.00 11.37 -11.43
CA ASN A 66 10.85 10.46 -12.58
C ASN A 66 11.21 8.99 -12.28
N THR A 67 10.93 8.51 -11.06
CA THR A 67 11.20 7.13 -10.63
C THR A 67 9.94 6.29 -10.79
N ILE A 68 9.85 5.50 -11.87
CA ILE A 68 8.64 4.75 -12.23
C ILE A 68 8.31 3.69 -11.19
N ALA A 69 9.31 2.94 -10.75
CA ALA A 69 9.17 1.93 -9.71
C ALA A 69 8.49 2.49 -8.46
N LEU A 70 8.84 3.72 -8.10
CA LEU A 70 8.34 4.37 -6.91
C LEU A 70 6.90 4.86 -7.09
N TRP A 71 6.62 5.68 -8.11
CA TRP A 71 5.30 6.28 -8.21
C TRP A 71 4.22 5.28 -8.58
N LEU A 72 4.51 4.35 -9.50
CA LEU A 72 3.53 3.38 -9.99
C LEU A 72 3.07 2.46 -8.86
N THR A 73 4.01 1.89 -8.13
CA THR A 73 3.70 0.92 -7.07
C THR A 73 3.02 1.60 -5.88
N ASN A 74 3.44 2.82 -5.52
CA ASN A 74 2.77 3.57 -4.47
C ASN A 74 1.38 4.07 -4.87
N ALA A 75 1.14 4.41 -6.15
CA ALA A 75 -0.21 4.73 -6.62
C ALA A 75 -1.16 3.53 -6.46
N VAL A 76 -0.72 2.33 -6.81
CA VAL A 76 -1.49 1.09 -6.59
C VAL A 76 -1.71 0.85 -5.09
N ALA A 77 -0.66 1.03 -4.27
CA ALA A 77 -0.75 0.88 -2.83
C ALA A 77 -1.76 1.86 -2.19
N VAL A 78 -1.84 3.12 -2.66
CA VAL A 78 -2.86 4.09 -2.21
C VAL A 78 -4.26 3.54 -2.46
N VAL A 79 -4.56 3.03 -3.66
CA VAL A 79 -5.89 2.50 -3.99
C VAL A 79 -6.25 1.32 -3.09
N LEU A 80 -5.32 0.38 -2.89
CA LEU A 80 -5.54 -0.77 -2.02
C LEU A 80 -5.70 -0.37 -0.55
N GLN A 81 -4.90 0.58 -0.07
CA GLN A 81 -4.97 1.06 1.30
C GLN A 81 -6.26 1.86 1.56
N LEU A 82 -6.75 2.62 0.58
CA LEU A 82 -8.07 3.27 0.66
C LEU A 82 -9.20 2.25 0.70
N ALA A 83 -9.12 1.16 -0.07
CA ALA A 83 -10.08 0.06 0.01
C ALA A 83 -10.08 -0.57 1.42
N LEU A 84 -8.90 -0.82 2.00
CA LEU A 84 -8.77 -1.30 3.37
C LEU A 84 -9.40 -0.34 4.37
N CYS A 85 -9.10 0.96 4.27
CA CYS A 85 -9.69 2.01 5.12
C CYS A 85 -11.21 1.97 5.07
N PHE A 86 -11.79 1.91 3.87
CA PHE A 86 -13.23 1.86 3.67
C PHE A 86 -13.86 0.65 4.36
N ILE A 87 -13.30 -0.54 4.18
CA ILE A 87 -13.80 -1.78 4.78
C ILE A 87 -13.74 -1.69 6.31
N VAL A 88 -12.60 -1.25 6.86
CA VAL A 88 -12.40 -1.13 8.31
C VAL A 88 -13.36 -0.12 8.93
N VAL A 89 -13.52 1.06 8.33
CA VAL A 89 -14.45 2.09 8.81
C VAL A 89 -15.89 1.58 8.76
N ARG A 90 -16.30 0.93 7.67
CA ARG A 90 -17.64 0.34 7.54
C ARG A 90 -17.89 -0.70 8.62
N LYS A 91 -16.93 -1.59 8.88
CA LYS A 91 -17.03 -2.60 9.93
C LYS A 91 -17.15 -1.97 11.31
N ARG A 92 -16.31 -1.00 11.65
CA ARG A 92 -16.39 -0.35 12.97
C ARG A 92 -17.76 0.26 13.20
N LYS A 93 -18.32 0.99 12.22
CA LYS A 93 -19.70 1.51 12.32
C LYS A 93 -20.72 0.40 12.55
N LEU A 94 -20.62 -0.72 11.82
CA LEU A 94 -21.54 -1.86 11.97
C LEU A 94 -21.49 -2.50 13.36
N TYR A 95 -20.30 -2.70 13.92
CA TYR A 95 -20.15 -3.37 15.22
C TYR A 95 -20.37 -2.42 16.41
N THR A 96 -20.05 -1.13 16.28
CA THR A 96 -20.43 -0.11 17.28
C THR A 96 -21.94 0.08 17.37
N SER A 97 -22.68 -0.08 16.28
CA SER A 97 -24.16 -0.02 16.31
C SER A 97 -24.83 -1.25 16.94
N LYS A 98 -24.08 -2.34 17.19
CA LYS A 98 -24.60 -3.61 17.74
C LYS A 98 -24.31 -3.78 19.24
N THR A 99 -23.49 -2.90 19.79
CA THR A 99 -23.20 -2.76 21.24
C THR A 99 -24.08 -1.69 21.82
#